data_AF-A0A661ZT83-F1
#
_entry.id   AF-A0A661ZT83-F1
#
_cell.length_a   1.000
_cell.length_b   1.000
_cell.length_c   1.000
_cell.angle_alpha   90.00
_cell.angle_beta   90.00
_cell.angle_gamma   90.00
#
_symmetry.space_group_name_H-M   'P 1'
#
loop_
_entity.id
_entity.type
_entity.pdbx_description
1 polymer ?
#
loop_
_entity_poly.entity_id
_entity_poly.type
_entity_poly.pdbx_seq_one_letter_code
_entity_poly.pdbx_strand_id
1 'polypeptide(L)'
;MALTKKQKKSKRIREMDSPFAGLLGEELVANGTFATDPAVEWTVGSGWSWNEAKDTIDTDGTIGAISQTVVITEGSSYLLSFDVIGVNDGSKNFIVVLGGIEYTIGLKNGLHSSAIKAGATTLFEISVDSTDAYIGSLDNVSLKKIG
;
A
#
# COMPACT_ATOMS: atom_id res chain seq x y z
N MET A 1 20.32 -2.56 10.67
CA MET A 1 20.04 -1.11 10.55
C MET A 1 18.92 -0.78 11.54
N ALA A 2 19.13 0.12 12.50
CA ALA A 2 18.15 0.37 13.57
C ALA A 2 17.18 1.49 13.16
N LEU A 3 15.87 1.19 13.20
CA LEU A 3 14.81 2.18 12.93
C LEU A 3 14.92 3.39 13.87
N THR A 4 14.77 4.58 13.31
CA THR A 4 14.79 5.83 14.06
C THR A 4 13.62 5.92 15.04
N LYS A 5 13.77 6.70 16.12
CA LYS A 5 12.73 6.86 17.18
C LYS A 5 11.37 7.31 16.63
N LYS A 6 11.36 8.08 15.52
CA LYS A 6 10.15 8.54 14.82
C LYS A 6 9.43 7.39 14.11
N GLN A 7 10.17 6.53 13.41
CA GLN A 7 9.61 5.34 12.74
C GLN A 7 9.12 4.29 13.74
N LYS A 8 9.82 4.10 14.87
CA LYS A 8 9.32 3.25 15.96
C LYS A 8 8.01 3.77 16.56
N LYS A 9 7.87 5.09 16.75
CA LYS A 9 6.65 5.68 17.31
C LYS A 9 5.47 5.59 16.33
N SER A 10 5.71 5.83 15.04
CA SER A 10 4.70 5.64 13.97
C SER A 10 4.24 4.19 13.89
N LYS A 11 5.17 3.23 13.84
CA LYS A 11 4.87 1.79 13.81
C LYS A 11 4.04 1.33 15.03
N ARG A 12 4.36 1.82 16.23
CA ARG A 12 3.67 1.43 17.47
C ARG A 12 2.24 2.01 17.60
N ILE A 13 1.96 3.15 16.97
CA ILE A 13 0.61 3.73 16.91
C ILE A 13 -0.23 3.00 15.86
N ARG A 14 0.36 2.67 14.70
CA ARG A 14 -0.28 1.91 13.60
C ARG A 14 -0.84 0.55 14.01
N GLU A 15 -0.17 -0.15 14.94
CA GLU A 15 -0.58 -1.49 15.38
C GLU A 15 -1.56 -1.49 16.56
N MET A 16 -1.62 -0.44 17.38
CA MET A 16 -2.37 -0.44 18.65
C MET A 16 -3.80 0.15 18.54
N ASP A 17 -4.05 0.98 17.52
CA ASP A 17 -5.38 1.58 17.26
C ASP A 17 -6.21 0.78 16.23
N SER A 18 -5.67 -0.32 15.70
CA SER A 18 -6.40 -1.23 14.81
C SER A 18 -7.27 -2.20 15.62
N PRO A 19 -8.52 -2.50 15.19
CA PRO A 19 -9.32 -3.55 15.84
C PRO A 19 -8.68 -4.94 15.72
N PHE A 20 -7.62 -5.09 14.91
CA PHE A 20 -6.84 -6.32 14.73
C PHE A 20 -5.51 -6.30 15.51
N ALA A 21 -5.30 -5.33 16.41
CA ALA A 21 -4.11 -5.25 17.25
C ALA A 21 -3.86 -6.58 17.99
N GLY A 22 -2.70 -7.20 17.77
CA GLY A 22 -2.33 -8.49 18.37
C GLY A 22 -2.79 -9.74 17.61
N LEU A 23 -3.53 -9.57 16.51
CA LEU A 23 -3.93 -10.65 15.58
C LEU A 23 -3.20 -10.57 14.22
N LEU A 24 -2.32 -9.59 14.03
CA LEU A 24 -1.61 -9.42 12.76
C LEU A 24 -0.39 -10.34 12.66
N GLY A 25 -0.27 -11.01 11.53
CA GLY A 25 0.92 -11.78 11.15
C GLY A 25 2.11 -10.91 10.74
N GLU A 26 3.10 -11.54 10.11
CA GLU A 26 4.29 -10.87 9.58
C GLU A 26 3.96 -9.92 8.42
N GLU A 27 4.86 -8.97 8.18
CA GLU A 27 4.81 -8.08 7.02
C GLU A 27 5.04 -8.89 5.74
N LEU A 28 4.14 -8.75 4.77
CA LEU A 28 4.22 -9.45 3.48
C LEU A 28 4.69 -8.54 2.35
N VAL A 29 4.66 -7.22 2.54
CA VAL A 29 5.12 -6.24 1.54
C VAL A 29 6.62 -6.04 1.67
N ALA A 30 7.36 -6.35 0.61
CA ALA A 30 8.76 -5.97 0.51
C ALA A 30 8.89 -4.49 0.09
N ASN A 31 9.86 -3.78 0.68
CA ASN A 31 10.16 -2.37 0.41
C ASN A 31 8.93 -1.44 0.38
N GLY A 32 7.98 -1.62 1.29
CA GLY A 32 6.77 -0.80 1.36
C GLY A 32 7.00 0.65 1.85
N THR A 33 8.18 0.94 2.41
CA THR A 33 8.58 2.30 2.81
C THR A 33 9.39 3.02 1.74
N PHE A 34 9.62 2.39 0.58
CA PHE A 34 10.37 2.95 -0.55
C PHE A 34 11.72 3.61 -0.20
N ALA A 35 12.40 3.10 0.84
CA ALA A 35 13.67 3.63 1.35
C ALA A 35 14.88 3.20 0.50
N THR A 36 14.64 2.29 -0.44
CA THR A 36 15.56 1.84 -1.47
C THR A 36 14.81 1.76 -2.79
N ASP A 37 15.53 1.64 -3.90
CA ASP A 37 14.93 1.53 -5.24
C ASP A 37 13.82 0.47 -5.28
N PRO A 38 12.56 0.84 -5.57
CA PRO A 38 11.46 -0.10 -5.63
C PRO A 38 11.59 -1.12 -6.75
N ALA A 39 12.35 -0.85 -7.82
CA ALA A 39 12.46 -1.75 -8.97
C ALA A 39 13.03 -3.15 -8.64
N VAL A 40 13.61 -3.33 -7.44
CA VAL A 40 14.08 -4.62 -6.93
C VAL A 40 12.93 -5.51 -6.46
N GLU A 41 11.90 -4.93 -5.84
CA GLU A 41 10.81 -5.65 -5.17
C GLU A 41 9.44 -5.40 -5.82
N TRP A 42 9.34 -4.33 -6.59
CA TRP A 42 8.13 -3.86 -7.25
C TRP A 42 8.33 -3.76 -8.75
N THR A 43 7.29 -4.11 -9.50
CA THR A 43 7.10 -3.64 -10.87
C THR A 43 6.49 -2.25 -10.79
N VAL A 44 7.19 -1.25 -11.34
CA VAL A 44 6.71 0.13 -11.42
C VAL A 44 6.18 0.40 -12.83
N GLY A 45 4.87 0.52 -12.96
CA GLY A 45 4.19 0.73 -14.23
C GLY A 45 4.16 2.20 -14.67
N SER A 46 3.59 2.43 -15.86
CA SER A 46 3.40 3.76 -16.43
C SER A 46 2.71 4.72 -15.46
N GLY A 47 3.15 5.97 -15.43
CA GLY A 47 2.58 6.99 -14.55
C GLY A 47 3.02 6.88 -13.09
N TRP A 48 3.82 5.87 -12.74
CA TRP A 48 4.42 5.73 -11.41
C TRP A 48 5.93 5.95 -11.47
N SER A 49 6.48 6.57 -10.42
CA SER A 49 7.92 6.84 -10.33
C SER A 49 8.39 6.89 -8.88
N TRP A 50 9.65 6.52 -8.63
CA TRP A 50 10.24 6.61 -7.30
C TRP A 50 10.76 8.01 -7.01
N ASN A 51 10.40 8.55 -5.86
CA ASN A 51 10.92 9.79 -5.33
C ASN A 51 11.94 9.50 -4.23
N GLU A 52 13.19 9.26 -4.65
CA GLU A 52 14.30 8.96 -3.73
C GLU A 52 14.49 10.03 -2.64
N ALA A 53 14.21 11.30 -2.95
CA ALA A 53 14.38 12.39 -1.99
C ALA A 53 13.36 12.36 -0.83
N LYS A 54 12.25 11.63 -0.99
CA LYS A 54 11.15 11.55 -0.02
C LYS A 54 10.86 10.15 0.47
N ASP A 55 11.55 9.13 -0.05
CA ASP A 55 11.23 7.72 0.15
C ASP A 55 9.75 7.42 -0.16
N THR A 56 9.23 7.92 -1.30
CA THR A 56 7.83 7.70 -1.72
C THR A 56 7.75 7.16 -3.14
N ILE A 57 6.62 6.53 -3.48
CA ILE A 57 6.26 6.25 -4.88
C ILE A 57 5.18 7.23 -5.32
N ASP A 58 5.44 7.96 -6.39
CA ASP A 58 4.61 9.04 -6.90
C ASP A 58 3.81 8.54 -8.10
N THR A 59 2.55 8.97 -8.23
CA THR A 59 1.73 8.80 -9.42
C THR A 59 1.34 10.15 -10.02
N ASP A 60 1.42 10.24 -11.35
CA ASP A 60 1.00 11.42 -12.13
C ASP A 60 -0.47 11.40 -12.55
N GLY A 61 -1.23 10.38 -12.12
CA GLY A 61 -2.63 10.17 -12.48
C GLY A 61 -2.85 9.40 -13.78
N THR A 62 -1.79 9.03 -14.51
CA THR A 62 -1.89 8.12 -15.64
C THR A 62 -2.32 6.74 -15.15
N ILE A 63 -3.20 6.08 -15.91
CA ILE A 63 -3.65 4.72 -15.60
C ILE A 63 -2.46 3.77 -15.72
N GLY A 64 -2.02 3.30 -14.57
CA GLY A 64 -0.96 2.32 -14.40
C GLY A 64 -0.90 1.88 -12.96
N ALA A 65 0.02 0.98 -12.64
CA ALA A 65 0.05 0.31 -11.36
C ALA A 65 1.47 0.14 -10.83
N ILE A 66 1.55 -0.03 -9.51
CA ILE A 66 2.67 -0.72 -8.88
C ILE A 66 2.22 -2.10 -8.41
N SER A 67 3.06 -3.10 -8.57
CA SER A 67 2.72 -4.46 -8.15
C SER A 67 3.93 -5.25 -7.65
N GLN A 68 3.66 -6.23 -6.80
CA GLN A 68 4.63 -7.22 -6.37
C GLN A 68 3.96 -8.59 -6.17
N THR A 69 4.78 -9.63 -6.08
CA THR A 69 4.32 -10.97 -5.71
C THR A 69 4.37 -11.12 -4.19
N VAL A 70 3.26 -11.52 -3.58
CA VAL A 70 3.15 -11.76 -2.13
C VAL A 70 2.75 -13.20 -1.83
N VAL A 71 3.14 -13.70 -0.66
CA VAL A 71 2.72 -15.02 -0.18
C VAL A 71 1.41 -14.90 0.59
N ILE A 72 0.31 -15.30 -0.05
CA ILE A 72 -1.05 -15.21 0.50
C ILE A 72 -1.77 -16.55 0.43
N THR A 73 -2.85 -16.66 1.20
CA THR A 73 -3.71 -17.85 1.27
C THR A 73 -5.10 -17.46 0.79
N GLU A 74 -5.59 -18.16 -0.24
CA GLU A 74 -6.93 -17.93 -0.77
C GLU A 74 -7.98 -17.94 0.36
N GLY A 75 -8.84 -16.93 0.34
CA GLY A 75 -9.92 -16.78 1.29
C GLY A 75 -9.55 -16.27 2.68
N SER A 76 -8.25 -16.10 2.98
CA SER A 76 -7.82 -15.44 4.22
C SER A 76 -7.99 -13.93 4.15
N SER A 77 -8.19 -13.30 5.31
CA SER A 77 -8.28 -11.85 5.47
C SER A 77 -6.91 -11.24 5.77
N TYR A 78 -6.66 -10.05 5.23
CA TYR A 78 -5.43 -9.29 5.35
C TYR A 78 -5.75 -7.84 5.68
N LEU A 79 -4.96 -7.24 6.55
CA LEU A 79 -4.97 -5.80 6.78
C LEU A 79 -4.00 -5.15 5.81
N LEU A 80 -4.54 -4.42 4.84
CA LEU A 80 -3.78 -3.51 3.98
C LEU A 80 -3.75 -2.13 4.64
N SER A 81 -2.59 -1.49 4.67
CA SER A 81 -2.44 -0.09 5.06
C SER A 81 -1.38 0.64 4.23
N PHE A 82 -1.56 1.95 4.06
CA PHE A 82 -0.61 2.83 3.39
C PHE A 82 -0.93 4.30 3.69
N ASP A 83 0.08 5.15 3.59
CA ASP A 83 -0.06 6.61 3.71
C ASP A 83 -0.26 7.22 2.31
N VAL A 84 -1.22 8.13 2.20
CA VAL A 84 -1.57 8.85 0.96
C VAL A 84 -1.23 10.33 1.11
N ILE A 85 -0.47 10.87 0.17
CA ILE A 85 -0.01 12.27 0.15
C ILE A 85 -0.38 12.90 -1.19
N GLY A 86 -1.59 13.46 -1.28
CA GLY A 86 -2.15 14.03 -2.50
C GLY A 86 -1.92 15.53 -2.63
N VAL A 87 -1.79 15.97 -3.88
CA VAL A 87 -1.70 17.39 -4.26
C VAL A 87 -3.04 18.00 -4.67
N ASN A 88 -4.05 17.18 -5.00
CA ASN A 88 -5.39 17.63 -5.37
C ASN A 88 -6.39 17.30 -4.26
N ASP A 89 -7.17 18.30 -3.82
CA ASP A 89 -8.12 18.18 -2.71
C ASP A 89 -9.44 17.57 -3.20
N GLY A 90 -9.75 16.36 -2.74
CA GLY A 90 -10.97 15.63 -3.09
C GLY A 90 -10.80 14.13 -2.89
N SER A 91 -11.87 13.44 -2.50
CA SER A 91 -11.87 11.98 -2.43
C SER A 91 -11.56 11.41 -3.83
N LYS A 92 -10.61 10.48 -3.89
CA LYS A 92 -10.19 9.78 -5.10
C LYS A 92 -10.17 8.28 -4.83
N ASN A 93 -10.34 7.45 -5.85
CA ASN A 93 -10.28 6.01 -5.67
C ASN A 93 -8.95 5.44 -6.18
N PHE A 94 -8.42 4.49 -5.43
CA PHE A 94 -7.47 3.51 -5.97
C PHE A 94 -8.16 2.17 -6.15
N ILE A 95 -7.66 1.44 -7.14
CA ILE A 95 -7.98 0.05 -7.35
C ILE A 95 -6.84 -0.77 -6.73
N VAL A 96 -7.21 -1.71 -5.86
CA VAL A 96 -6.27 -2.64 -5.25
C VAL A 96 -6.66 -4.05 -5.67
N VAL A 97 -5.69 -4.81 -6.15
CA VAL A 97 -5.88 -6.23 -6.44
C VAL A 97 -5.10 -7.06 -5.43
N LEU A 98 -5.75 -8.02 -4.77
CA LEU A 98 -5.10 -9.01 -3.91
C LEU A 98 -5.51 -10.43 -4.30
N GLY A 99 -4.56 -11.20 -4.82
CA GLY A 99 -4.79 -12.56 -5.28
C GLY A 99 -5.79 -12.68 -6.42
N GLY A 100 -5.98 -11.60 -7.20
CA GLY A 100 -6.95 -11.54 -8.29
C GLY A 100 -8.35 -11.04 -7.90
N ILE A 101 -8.55 -10.62 -6.64
CA ILE A 101 -9.77 -9.93 -6.20
C ILE A 101 -9.51 -8.43 -6.21
N GLU A 102 -10.41 -7.67 -6.84
CA GLU A 102 -10.36 -6.22 -6.95
C GLU A 102 -11.12 -5.52 -5.81
N TYR A 103 -10.56 -4.42 -5.32
CA TYR A 103 -11.12 -3.55 -4.30
C TYR A 103 -11.01 -2.09 -4.73
N THR A 104 -12.11 -1.35 -4.65
CA THR A 104 -12.08 0.11 -4.77
C THR A 104 -11.90 0.73 -3.38
N ILE A 105 -10.79 1.42 -3.16
CA ILE A 105 -10.47 2.08 -1.90
C ILE A 105 -10.54 3.59 -2.09
N GLY A 106 -11.50 4.24 -1.43
CA GLY A 106 -11.64 5.68 -1.42
C GLY A 106 -10.60 6.32 -0.50
N LEU A 107 -9.80 7.23 -1.05
CA LEU A 107 -8.66 7.84 -0.39
C LEU A 107 -8.81 9.35 -0.25
N LYS A 108 -8.21 9.84 0.83
CA LYS A 108 -7.94 11.24 1.15
C LYS A 108 -6.53 11.33 1.72
N ASN A 109 -5.94 12.51 1.87
CA ASN A 109 -4.62 12.60 2.49
C ASN A 109 -4.60 11.99 3.90
N GLY A 110 -3.58 11.18 4.19
CA GLY A 110 -3.38 10.51 5.49
C GLY A 110 -3.30 8.99 5.40
N LEU A 111 -3.37 8.34 6.57
CA LEU A 111 -3.30 6.90 6.72
C LEU A 111 -4.61 6.23 6.31
N HIS A 112 -4.51 5.19 5.48
CA HIS A 112 -5.61 4.31 5.13
C HIS A 112 -5.35 2.91 5.61
N SER A 113 -6.42 2.22 5.98
CA SER A 113 -6.37 0.82 6.36
C SER A 113 -7.68 0.13 6.00
N SER A 114 -7.59 -1.08 5.44
CA SER A 114 -8.75 -1.86 5.03
C SER A 114 -8.48 -3.34 5.19
N ALA A 115 -9.47 -4.06 5.74
CA ALA A 115 -9.44 -5.52 5.74
C ALA A 115 -9.93 -6.01 4.37
N ILE A 116 -9.08 -6.74 3.66
CA ILE A 116 -9.35 -7.30 2.33
C ILE A 116 -9.12 -8.80 2.33
N LYS A 117 -9.77 -9.51 1.41
CA LYS A 117 -9.71 -10.98 1.29
C LYS A 117 -8.85 -11.34 0.09
N ALA A 118 -7.94 -12.30 0.26
CA ALA A 118 -7.12 -12.77 -0.83
C ALA A 118 -7.89 -13.72 -1.76
N GLY A 119 -7.68 -13.56 -3.08
CA GLY A 119 -8.02 -14.58 -4.07
C GLY A 119 -6.95 -15.67 -4.20
N ALA A 120 -6.99 -16.41 -5.31
CA ALA A 120 -6.17 -17.61 -5.52
C ALA A 120 -4.76 -17.34 -6.08
N THR A 121 -4.49 -16.14 -6.62
CA THR A 121 -3.17 -15.80 -7.17
C THR A 121 -2.27 -15.15 -6.10
N THR A 122 -1.04 -14.80 -6.48
CA THR A 122 -0.06 -14.15 -5.59
C THR A 122 0.13 -12.66 -5.90
N LEU A 123 -0.68 -12.08 -6.79
CA LEU A 123 -0.56 -10.69 -7.19
C LEU A 123 -1.05 -9.76 -6.07
N PHE A 124 -0.21 -8.79 -5.70
CA PHE A 124 -0.62 -7.59 -4.99
C PHE A 124 -0.34 -6.37 -5.88
N GLU A 125 -1.38 -5.59 -6.17
CA GLU A 125 -1.32 -4.44 -7.06
C GLU A 125 -2.08 -3.25 -6.46
N ILE A 126 -1.54 -2.05 -6.68
CA ILE A 126 -2.22 -0.79 -6.42
C ILE A 126 -2.16 0.03 -7.70
N SER A 127 -3.31 0.50 -8.19
CA SER A 127 -3.44 1.31 -9.39
C SER A 127 -4.38 2.49 -9.21
N VAL A 128 -4.21 3.49 -10.07
CA VAL A 128 -5.11 4.65 -10.14
C VAL A 128 -6.42 4.25 -10.81
N ASP A 129 -7.55 4.62 -10.23
CA ASP A 129 -8.86 4.44 -10.88
C ASP A 129 -8.96 5.31 -12.14
N SER A 130 -9.27 4.68 -13.27
CA SER A 130 -9.44 5.32 -14.58
C SER A 130 -10.46 6.45 -14.62
N THR A 131 -11.41 6.46 -13.68
CA THR A 131 -12.46 7.48 -13.59
C THR A 131 -12.07 8.66 -12.70
N ASP A 132 -10.99 8.52 -11.92
CA ASP A 132 -10.64 9.49 -10.89
C ASP A 132 -9.11 9.59 -10.68
N ALA A 133 -8.44 10.13 -11.71
CA ALA A 133 -6.99 10.27 -11.78
C ALA A 133 -6.42 11.05 -10.58
N TYR A 134 -5.92 10.31 -9.60
CA TYR A 134 -5.24 10.86 -8.44
C TYR A 134 -3.78 11.18 -8.77
N ILE A 135 -3.34 12.37 -8.35
CA ILE A 135 -1.95 12.80 -8.44
C ILE A 135 -1.42 12.95 -7.01
N GLY A 136 -0.33 12.28 -6.70
CA GLY A 136 0.26 12.30 -5.36
C GLY A 136 1.22 11.16 -5.13
N SER A 137 1.43 10.84 -3.86
CA SER A 137 2.41 9.85 -3.42
C SER A 137 1.80 8.82 -2.48
N LEU A 138 2.36 7.61 -2.53
CA LEU A 138 2.19 6.57 -1.53
C LEU A 138 3.48 6.36 -0.74
N ASP A 139 3.32 6.01 0.53
CA ASP A 139 4.39 5.53 1.41
C ASP A 139 3.83 4.51 2.41
N ASN A 140 4.71 3.78 3.07
CA ASN A 140 4.42 2.85 4.16
C ASN A 140 3.37 1.79 3.81
N VAL A 141 3.43 1.25 2.60
CA VAL A 141 2.56 0.15 2.16
C VAL A 141 2.86 -1.09 3.00
N SER A 142 1.82 -1.68 3.59
CA SER A 142 1.91 -2.81 4.51
C SER A 142 0.75 -3.76 4.25
N LEU A 143 1.03 -5.06 4.22
CA LEU A 143 0.04 -6.11 4.12
C LEU A 143 0.36 -7.20 5.14
N LYS A 144 -0.56 -7.43 6.07
CA LYS A 144 -0.40 -8.44 7.12
C LYS A 144 -1.62 -9.33 7.20
N LYS A 145 -1.42 -10.63 7.35
CA LYS A 145 -2.52 -11.58 7.57
C LYS A 145 -3.24 -11.24 8.87
N ILE A 146 -4.56 -11.29 8.88
CA ILE A 146 -5.38 -11.21 10.08
C ILE A 146 -5.62 -12.64 10.58
N GLY A 147 -5.23 -12.91 11.82
CA GLY A 147 -5.39 -14.20 12.52
C GLY A 147 -6.76 -14.43 13.09
#